data_AF-A0A956BFL0-F1
#
_entry.id   AF-A0A956BFL0-F1
#
_cell.length_a   1.000
_cell.length_b   1.000
_cell.length_c   1.000
_cell.angle_alpha   90.00
_cell.angle_beta   90.00
_cell.angle_gamma   90.00
#
_symmetry.space_group_name_H-M   'P 1'
#
loop_
_entity.id
_entity.type
_entity.pdbx_description
1 polymer ?
#
loop_
_entity_poly.entity_id
_entity_poly.type
_entity_poly.pdbx_seq_one_letter_code
_entity_poly.pdbx_strand_id
1 'polypeptide(L)'
;MGCRNDEDCDANQYCSYLGNCLDEEVSECSGWDQCDLDMVDYVCGGYVDGCGSYFDCGTCGPGACTDGGRDCACGLDSFDGGASNDRSQDATDLGEFTDAPNSFGAFENLSIHSDDDEDWFLVTVLDKGVDGNPNIELSLTPHLPGDELEDSSVYRLSMWMFCLNGNSQNSVCQSGENLGESSDGIGCQLEVDGSTETLLGQFNCGGTIDESGFLLIHVEKTERYGRCDSYSLSLSVK
;
A
#
# COMPACT_ATOMS: atom_id res chain seq x y z
N MET A 1 -18.52 -23.50 52.27
CA MET A 1 -19.86 -23.04 51.86
C MET A 1 -19.63 -22.39 50.51
N GLY A 2 -20.36 -22.82 49.48
CA GLY A 2 -20.23 -22.21 48.17
C GLY A 2 -21.08 -20.96 48.05
N CYS A 3 -20.67 -20.02 47.20
CA CYS A 3 -21.46 -18.85 46.85
C CYS A 3 -22.60 -19.23 45.88
N ARG A 4 -23.67 -18.44 45.87
CA ARG A 4 -24.78 -18.56 44.90
C ARG A 4 -24.85 -17.36 43.96
N ASN A 5 -24.30 -16.23 44.40
CA ASN A 5 -24.16 -15.00 43.65
C ASN A 5 -22.96 -14.20 44.20
N ASP A 6 -22.64 -13.08 43.57
CA ASP A 6 -21.46 -12.28 43.92
C ASP A 6 -21.58 -11.57 45.29
N GLU A 7 -22.82 -11.38 45.78
CA GLU A 7 -23.05 -10.82 47.11
C GLU A 7 -22.62 -11.76 48.25
N ASP A 8 -22.45 -13.04 47.95
CA ASP A 8 -21.94 -14.05 48.90
C ASP A 8 -20.40 -14.03 49.01
N CYS A 9 -19.69 -13.20 48.22
CA CYS A 9 -18.24 -13.12 48.16
C CYS A 9 -17.68 -11.81 48.77
N ASP A 10 -16.38 -11.76 49.07
CA ASP A 10 -15.74 -10.55 49.58
C ASP A 10 -15.66 -9.46 48.49
N ALA A 11 -15.50 -8.19 48.89
CA ALA A 11 -15.32 -7.10 47.93
C ALA A 11 -14.09 -7.38 47.06
N ASN A 12 -14.28 -7.40 45.73
CA ASN A 12 -13.32 -7.81 44.67
C ASN A 12 -13.26 -9.32 44.38
N GLN A 13 -14.35 -10.06 44.65
CA GLN A 13 -14.52 -11.45 44.24
C GLN A 13 -15.84 -11.64 43.48
N TYR A 14 -15.88 -12.61 42.58
CA TYR A 14 -17.12 -13.05 41.91
C TYR A 14 -17.38 -14.53 42.16
N CYS A 15 -18.65 -14.93 42.06
CA CYS A 15 -19.07 -16.30 42.25
C CYS A 15 -19.00 -17.10 40.96
N SER A 16 -18.08 -18.07 40.90
CA SER A 16 -17.99 -18.99 39.76
C SER A 16 -19.22 -19.88 39.62
N TYR A 17 -19.46 -20.42 38.42
CA TYR A 17 -20.55 -21.38 38.17
C TYR A 17 -20.46 -22.68 38.98
N LEU A 18 -19.29 -22.97 39.56
CA LEU A 18 -19.05 -24.09 40.48
C LEU A 18 -19.34 -23.74 41.95
N GLY A 19 -19.73 -22.50 42.24
CA GLY A 19 -20.06 -22.01 43.58
C GLY A 19 -18.84 -21.66 44.43
N ASN A 20 -17.70 -21.30 43.81
CA ASN A 20 -16.52 -20.78 44.53
C ASN A 20 -16.37 -19.29 44.29
N CYS A 21 -16.05 -18.51 45.33
CA CYS A 21 -15.60 -17.13 45.18
C CYS A 21 -14.18 -17.11 44.62
N LEU A 22 -13.98 -16.37 43.53
CA LEU A 22 -12.69 -16.18 42.88
C LEU A 22 -12.33 -14.70 42.95
N ASP A 23 -11.06 -14.38 43.21
CA ASP A 23 -10.55 -13.01 43.16
C ASP A 23 -10.70 -12.46 41.72
N GLU A 24 -11.28 -11.26 41.63
CA GLU A 24 -11.51 -10.52 40.37
C GLU A 24 -10.18 -10.23 39.65
N GLU A 25 -9.05 -10.21 40.37
CA GLU A 25 -7.72 -9.98 39.81
C GLU A 25 -7.08 -11.19 39.09
N VAL A 26 -7.71 -12.37 39.04
CA VAL A 26 -7.10 -13.57 38.43
C VAL A 26 -7.94 -14.18 37.30
N SER A 27 -9.05 -13.56 36.90
CA SER A 27 -9.91 -14.09 35.81
C SER A 27 -9.62 -13.53 34.42
N GLU A 28 -8.63 -12.67 34.23
CA GLU A 28 -8.39 -12.05 32.91
C GLU A 28 -7.72 -12.97 31.88
N CYS A 29 -7.29 -14.19 32.27
CA CYS A 29 -6.75 -15.17 31.32
C CYS A 29 -7.85 -16.03 30.65
N SER A 30 -9.12 -15.62 30.67
CA SER A 30 -10.18 -16.33 29.96
C SER A 30 -10.55 -15.61 28.66
N GLY A 31 -9.83 -15.96 27.59
CA GLY A 31 -10.37 -15.89 26.23
C GLY A 31 -10.40 -14.51 25.57
N TRP A 32 -9.36 -13.69 25.75
CA TRP A 32 -9.10 -12.59 24.81
C TRP A 32 -8.43 -13.18 23.57
N ASP A 33 -9.27 -13.62 22.64
CA ASP A 33 -8.89 -14.01 21.27
C ASP A 33 -8.60 -12.74 20.47
N GLN A 34 -7.65 -11.92 20.92
CA GLN A 34 -7.56 -10.55 20.44
C GLN A 34 -6.10 -10.04 20.41
N CYS A 35 -5.50 -10.15 19.22
CA CYS A 35 -4.65 -9.09 18.67
C CYS A 35 -5.46 -7.79 18.39
N ASP A 36 -6.58 -7.58 19.11
CA ASP A 36 -7.50 -6.46 18.93
C ASP A 36 -6.92 -5.25 19.66
N LEU A 37 -6.22 -4.43 18.87
CA LEU A 37 -6.15 -2.96 18.78
C LEU A 37 -6.24 -2.06 20.02
N ASP A 38 -6.75 -2.49 21.17
CA ASP A 38 -7.01 -1.59 22.29
C ASP A 38 -5.98 -1.68 23.43
N MET A 39 -5.09 -2.69 23.48
CA MET A 39 -4.07 -2.76 24.56
C MET A 39 -2.67 -3.27 24.21
N VAL A 40 -2.39 -3.70 22.98
CA VAL A 40 -1.01 -4.09 22.62
C VAL A 40 -0.73 -3.82 21.16
N ASP A 41 0.15 -2.85 20.89
CA ASP A 41 0.60 -2.42 19.55
C ASP A 41 1.36 -3.51 18.76
N TYR A 42 1.20 -4.81 19.04
CA TYR A 42 1.96 -5.87 18.37
C TYR A 42 1.37 -6.14 16.98
N VAL A 43 2.12 -5.79 15.93
CA VAL A 43 1.76 -5.92 14.52
C VAL A 43 2.33 -7.20 13.89
N CYS A 44 3.41 -7.75 14.44
CA CYS A 44 3.96 -9.02 13.91
C CYS A 44 4.80 -9.77 14.96
N GLY A 45 5.01 -11.07 14.74
CA GLY A 45 5.81 -11.94 15.60
C GLY A 45 5.02 -12.64 16.72
N GLY A 46 5.76 -13.42 17.51
CA GLY A 46 5.19 -14.22 18.58
C GLY A 46 5.28 -13.55 19.95
N TYR A 47 4.15 -13.42 20.64
CA TYR A 47 4.08 -12.86 21.99
C TYR A 47 3.52 -13.88 22.99
N VAL A 48 4.05 -13.88 24.21
CA VAL A 48 3.48 -14.67 25.31
C VAL A 48 2.75 -13.70 26.23
N ASP A 49 1.45 -13.89 26.42
CA ASP A 49 0.68 -13.05 27.33
C ASP A 49 1.19 -13.18 28.78
N GLY A 50 0.73 -12.28 29.65
CA GLY A 50 1.05 -12.34 31.09
C GLY A 50 0.59 -13.63 31.79
N CYS A 51 -0.17 -14.48 31.09
CA CYS A 51 -0.72 -15.76 31.53
C CYS A 51 0.06 -16.98 31.02
N GLY A 52 1.05 -16.79 30.13
CA GLY A 52 1.86 -17.86 29.55
C GLY A 52 1.34 -18.45 28.24
N SER A 53 0.26 -17.93 27.66
CA SER A 53 -0.27 -18.33 26.35
C SER A 53 0.49 -17.63 25.23
N TYR A 54 0.83 -18.37 24.17
CA TYR A 54 1.50 -17.82 22.99
C TYR A 54 0.48 -17.36 21.95
N PHE A 55 0.64 -16.15 21.45
CA PHE A 55 -0.08 -15.54 20.35
C PHE A 55 0.88 -15.26 19.21
N ASP A 56 0.45 -15.56 17.99
CA ASP A 56 1.16 -15.20 16.78
C ASP A 56 0.44 -14.01 16.16
N CYS A 57 1.06 -12.84 16.17
CA CYS A 57 0.54 -11.62 15.57
C CYS A 57 0.85 -11.55 14.06
N GLY A 58 1.28 -12.65 13.45
CA GLY A 58 1.56 -12.71 12.01
C GLY A 58 3.02 -12.42 11.69
N THR A 59 3.30 -12.19 10.41
CA THR A 59 4.66 -11.91 9.92
C THR A 59 4.70 -10.63 9.13
N CYS A 60 5.82 -9.93 9.20
CA CYS A 60 6.07 -8.67 8.51
C CYS A 60 6.30 -8.82 6.98
N GLY A 61 5.65 -9.80 6.33
CA GLY A 61 5.83 -10.12 4.91
C GLY A 61 7.31 -10.35 4.54
N PRO A 62 7.87 -9.61 3.55
CA PRO A 62 9.30 -9.70 3.20
C PRO A 62 10.23 -9.03 4.23
N GLY A 63 9.67 -8.27 5.17
CA GLY A 63 10.42 -7.54 6.20
C GLY A 63 10.69 -8.32 7.48
N ALA A 64 11.19 -7.61 8.47
CA ALA A 64 11.49 -8.10 9.80
C ALA A 64 10.59 -7.46 10.85
N CYS A 65 10.24 -8.28 11.84
CA CYS A 65 9.64 -7.87 13.09
C CYS A 65 10.59 -6.97 13.87
N THR A 66 10.19 -5.73 14.12
CA THR A 66 10.97 -4.73 14.86
C THR A 66 10.18 -4.18 16.05
N ASP A 67 10.89 -3.42 16.90
CA ASP A 67 10.37 -2.89 18.17
C ASP A 67 9.67 -3.95 19.05
N GLY A 68 10.26 -5.14 19.11
CA GLY A 68 9.72 -6.26 19.89
C GLY A 68 8.41 -6.84 19.35
N GLY A 69 8.07 -6.57 18.09
CA GLY A 69 6.81 -6.99 17.45
C GLY A 69 5.82 -5.87 17.24
N ARG A 70 6.15 -4.64 17.66
CA ARG A 70 5.27 -3.49 17.50
C ARG A 70 5.33 -2.82 16.14
N ASP A 71 6.31 -3.22 15.33
CA ASP A 71 6.48 -2.61 14.03
C ASP A 71 7.03 -3.61 13.01
N CYS A 72 6.72 -3.36 11.76
CA CYS A 72 7.26 -4.04 10.61
C CYS A 72 8.32 -3.14 9.97
N ALA A 73 9.49 -3.67 9.65
CA ALA A 73 10.51 -2.93 8.90
C ALA A 73 11.00 -3.77 7.73
N CYS A 74 10.91 -3.22 6.52
CA CYS A 74 11.30 -3.92 5.30
C CYS A 74 12.69 -3.49 4.89
N GLY A 75 13.34 -4.32 4.08
CA GLY A 75 14.46 -3.82 3.31
C GLY A 75 13.93 -2.77 2.33
N LEU A 76 14.69 -1.69 2.17
CA LEU A 76 14.60 -0.79 1.03
C LEU A 76 14.52 -1.61 -0.26
N ASP A 77 13.65 -1.22 -1.18
CA ASP A 77 13.60 -1.90 -2.47
C ASP A 77 14.79 -1.50 -3.36
N SER A 78 14.82 -2.01 -4.60
CA SER A 78 15.93 -1.74 -5.51
C SER A 78 16.03 -0.29 -5.97
N PHE A 79 14.97 0.49 -5.82
CA PHE A 79 14.85 1.88 -6.23
C PHE A 79 15.17 2.86 -5.09
N ASP A 80 14.99 2.44 -3.85
CA ASP A 80 15.39 3.19 -2.64
C ASP A 80 16.92 3.21 -2.35
N GLY A 81 17.65 2.21 -2.83
CA GLY A 81 19.01 1.91 -2.35
C GLY A 81 20.13 2.91 -2.70
N GLY A 82 19.85 3.93 -3.52
CA GLY A 82 20.83 4.92 -4.00
C GLY A 82 20.48 6.38 -3.67
N ALA A 83 19.21 6.73 -3.85
CA ALA A 83 18.57 7.97 -3.43
C ALA A 83 17.09 7.63 -3.23
N SER A 84 16.49 8.06 -2.12
CA SER A 84 15.05 7.89 -1.88
C SER A 84 14.24 8.52 -3.00
N ASN A 85 13.22 7.84 -3.50
CA ASN A 85 12.28 8.36 -4.50
C ASN A 85 10.99 8.91 -3.89
N ASP A 86 11.01 9.25 -2.59
CA ASP A 86 9.92 9.85 -1.78
C ASP A 86 9.43 11.23 -2.23
N ARG A 87 9.90 11.73 -3.39
CA ARG A 87 9.55 13.04 -3.94
C ARG A 87 9.57 13.02 -5.45
N SER A 88 8.64 13.77 -6.05
CA SER A 88 8.58 13.93 -7.51
C SER A 88 9.89 14.41 -8.17
N GLN A 89 10.70 15.21 -7.47
CA GLN A 89 11.99 15.70 -7.99
C GLN A 89 13.09 14.63 -8.01
N ASP A 90 12.93 13.61 -7.17
CA ASP A 90 13.87 12.51 -6.99
C ASP A 90 13.32 11.22 -7.62
N ALA A 91 12.29 11.34 -8.46
CA ALA A 91 11.62 10.22 -9.11
C ALA A 91 12.61 9.33 -9.88
N THR A 92 12.48 8.02 -9.70
CA THR A 92 13.30 7.02 -10.38
C THR A 92 12.96 6.99 -11.87
N ASP A 93 13.96 7.19 -12.73
CA ASP A 93 13.80 7.04 -14.18
C ASP A 93 13.73 5.56 -14.58
N LEU A 94 12.56 5.13 -15.06
CA LEU A 94 12.30 3.77 -15.54
C LEU A 94 12.63 3.59 -17.03
N GLY A 95 13.05 4.67 -17.72
CA GLY A 95 13.52 4.67 -19.09
C GLY A 95 12.48 5.09 -20.13
N GLU A 96 12.73 4.66 -21.37
CA GLU A 96 11.94 5.05 -22.54
C GLU A 96 10.96 3.96 -22.98
N PHE A 97 9.73 4.37 -23.28
CA PHE A 97 8.64 3.53 -23.76
C PHE A 97 8.08 4.10 -25.05
N THR A 98 7.86 3.24 -26.05
CA THR A 98 7.28 3.60 -27.35
C THR A 98 5.89 3.00 -27.53
N ASP A 99 5.04 3.67 -28.29
CA ASP A 99 3.74 3.15 -28.77
C ASP A 99 3.88 2.35 -30.08
N ALA A 100 4.92 2.61 -30.88
CA ALA A 100 5.22 1.87 -32.11
C ALA A 100 6.72 1.51 -32.25
N PRO A 101 7.13 0.25 -31.97
CA PRO A 101 6.29 -0.84 -31.47
C PRO A 101 5.83 -0.56 -30.04
N ASN A 102 4.67 -1.13 -29.68
CA ASN A 102 4.15 -1.07 -28.32
C ASN A 102 5.20 -1.63 -27.35
N SER A 103 5.37 -0.95 -26.22
CA SER A 103 6.34 -1.31 -25.19
C SER A 103 5.65 -1.73 -23.89
N PHE A 104 6.35 -2.53 -23.11
CA PHE A 104 5.86 -3.09 -21.86
C PHE A 104 7.02 -3.21 -20.86
N GLY A 105 6.73 -2.90 -19.59
CA GLY A 105 7.63 -3.03 -18.46
C GLY A 105 6.88 -3.58 -17.26
N ALA A 106 7.55 -4.47 -16.52
CA ALA A 106 7.06 -5.00 -15.25
C ALA A 106 8.15 -4.79 -14.20
N PHE A 107 7.75 -4.23 -13.07
CA PHE A 107 8.59 -3.88 -11.93
C PHE A 107 8.04 -4.63 -10.73
N GLU A 108 8.84 -5.56 -10.21
CA GLU A 108 8.42 -6.55 -9.23
C GLU A 108 9.20 -6.35 -7.93
N ASN A 109 8.59 -6.71 -6.80
CA ASN A 109 9.17 -6.56 -5.47
C ASN A 109 9.48 -5.10 -5.11
N LEU A 110 8.60 -4.19 -5.52
CA LEU A 110 8.58 -2.82 -5.00
C LEU A 110 7.99 -2.83 -3.59
N SER A 111 8.30 -1.84 -2.75
CA SER A 111 7.73 -1.80 -1.41
C SER A 111 7.59 -0.40 -0.84
N ILE A 112 6.45 -0.16 -0.18
CA ILE A 112 6.28 0.97 0.72
C ILE A 112 6.81 0.56 2.11
N HIS A 113 8.08 0.88 2.37
CA HIS A 113 8.84 0.39 3.52
C HIS A 113 8.63 1.20 4.80
N SER A 114 7.95 2.35 4.73
CA SER A 114 7.57 3.15 5.89
C SER A 114 6.27 3.91 5.66
N ASP A 115 5.70 4.45 6.74
CA ASP A 115 4.48 5.27 6.71
C ASP A 115 4.59 6.55 5.86
N ASP A 116 5.81 7.07 5.74
CA ASP A 116 6.12 8.31 5.02
C ASP A 116 6.84 8.01 3.70
N ASP A 117 6.90 6.74 3.30
CA ASP A 117 7.49 6.29 2.05
C ASP A 117 6.51 6.50 0.88
N GLU A 118 7.02 7.11 -0.18
CA GLU A 118 6.27 7.45 -1.39
C GLU A 118 7.10 7.03 -2.60
N ASP A 119 6.50 6.31 -3.52
CA ASP A 119 7.23 5.79 -4.67
C ASP A 119 6.97 6.64 -5.91
N TRP A 120 7.92 7.52 -6.25
CA TRP A 120 7.85 8.33 -7.47
C TRP A 120 8.70 7.73 -8.60
N PHE A 121 8.11 7.61 -9.79
CA PHE A 121 8.78 7.13 -11.01
C PHE A 121 8.56 8.06 -12.19
N LEU A 122 9.57 8.18 -13.05
CA LEU A 122 9.53 8.94 -14.29
C LEU A 122 9.70 7.99 -15.47
N VAL A 123 8.89 8.18 -16.51
CA VAL A 123 9.00 7.47 -17.78
C VAL A 123 9.00 8.47 -18.92
N THR A 124 9.88 8.26 -19.89
CA THR A 124 9.84 8.99 -21.16
C THR A 124 8.97 8.21 -22.16
N VAL A 125 7.86 8.80 -22.58
CA VAL A 125 6.95 8.24 -23.58
C VAL A 125 7.28 8.83 -24.94
N LEU A 126 7.60 7.98 -25.90
CA LEU A 126 7.96 8.36 -27.26
C LEU A 126 6.87 7.92 -28.23
N ASP A 127 6.22 8.90 -28.85
CA ASP A 127 5.35 8.68 -30.00
C ASP A 127 6.22 8.39 -31.22
N LYS A 128 6.20 7.12 -31.64
CA LYS A 128 6.84 6.63 -32.87
C LYS A 128 5.79 6.18 -33.88
N GLY A 129 4.51 6.23 -33.51
CA GLY A 129 3.38 5.95 -34.37
C GLY A 129 3.30 6.95 -35.51
N VAL A 130 2.67 6.55 -36.62
CA VAL A 130 2.35 7.48 -37.71
C VAL A 130 0.93 8.02 -37.57
N ASP A 131 0.09 7.31 -36.79
CA ASP A 131 -1.32 7.61 -36.59
C ASP A 131 -1.70 7.23 -35.16
N GLY A 132 -2.10 8.21 -34.35
CA GLY A 132 -2.67 7.98 -33.03
C GLY A 132 -1.96 8.76 -31.93
N ASN A 133 -2.51 8.57 -30.74
CA ASN A 133 -2.03 9.15 -29.50
C ASN A 133 -1.57 7.99 -28.60
N PRO A 134 -0.38 8.05 -27.98
CA PRO A 134 0.07 7.01 -27.07
C PRO A 134 -0.95 6.75 -25.96
N ASN A 135 -1.38 5.49 -25.83
CA ASN A 135 -2.26 5.03 -24.77
C ASN A 135 -1.41 4.39 -23.67
N ILE A 136 -1.69 4.76 -22.44
CA ILE A 136 -0.97 4.34 -21.25
C ILE A 136 -1.89 3.41 -20.47
N GLU A 137 -1.39 2.20 -20.19
CA GLU A 137 -2.00 1.28 -19.23
C GLU A 137 -1.01 1.09 -18.09
N LEU A 138 -1.39 1.54 -16.89
CA LEU A 138 -0.58 1.44 -15.68
C LEU A 138 -1.34 0.59 -14.66
N SER A 139 -0.80 -0.56 -14.28
CA SER A 139 -1.44 -1.45 -13.32
C SER A 139 -0.59 -1.61 -12.07
N LEU A 140 -1.24 -1.61 -10.91
CA LEU A 140 -0.63 -1.92 -9.62
C LEU A 140 -1.27 -3.18 -9.05
N THR A 141 -0.44 -4.10 -8.58
CA THR A 141 -0.87 -5.34 -7.90
C THR A 141 -0.27 -5.36 -6.50
N PRO A 142 -1.07 -5.18 -5.44
CA PRO A 142 -0.60 -5.39 -4.07
C PRO A 142 -0.26 -6.86 -3.85
N HIS A 143 0.83 -7.14 -3.14
CA HIS A 143 1.17 -8.48 -2.66
C HIS A 143 0.89 -8.56 -1.16
N LEU A 144 -0.35 -8.90 -0.84
CA LEU A 144 -0.75 -9.12 0.55
C LEU A 144 -0.13 -10.43 1.09
N PRO A 145 0.49 -10.41 2.27
CA PRO A 145 1.08 -11.61 2.85
C PRO A 145 -0.02 -12.62 3.30
N GLY A 146 -0.23 -13.68 2.52
CA GLY A 146 -1.03 -14.84 2.92
C GLY A 146 -2.55 -14.64 2.95
N ASP A 147 -3.26 -15.51 3.68
CA ASP A 147 -4.74 -15.51 3.82
C ASP A 147 -5.27 -14.30 4.65
N GLU A 148 -4.42 -13.32 4.93
CA GLU A 148 -4.75 -12.10 5.68
C GLU A 148 -5.52 -11.13 4.77
N LEU A 149 -6.79 -11.45 4.58
CA LEU A 149 -7.84 -10.56 4.04
C LEU A 149 -8.07 -9.31 4.89
N GLU A 150 -7.32 -9.10 5.98
CA GLU A 150 -7.61 -8.11 7.02
C GLU A 150 -6.59 -6.98 7.13
N ASP A 151 -5.48 -6.99 6.40
CA ASP A 151 -4.55 -5.86 6.45
C ASP A 151 -5.17 -4.59 5.83
N SER A 152 -6.24 -4.69 5.03
CA SER A 152 -6.99 -3.55 4.48
C SER A 152 -6.09 -2.45 3.87
N SER A 153 -4.93 -2.84 3.35
CA SER A 153 -3.94 -1.92 2.82
C SER A 153 -4.45 -1.33 1.51
N VAL A 154 -4.82 -0.04 1.59
CA VAL A 154 -5.27 0.74 0.43
C VAL A 154 -4.10 1.56 -0.09
N TYR A 155 -3.85 1.45 -1.39
CA TYR A 155 -2.88 2.26 -2.09
C TYR A 155 -3.56 3.31 -2.93
N ARG A 156 -2.83 4.36 -3.24
CA ARG A 156 -3.20 5.33 -4.27
C ARG A 156 -2.18 5.27 -5.38
N LEU A 157 -2.67 4.96 -6.58
CA LEU A 157 -1.91 4.99 -7.80
C LEU A 157 -2.28 6.25 -8.57
N SER A 158 -1.30 7.10 -8.84
CA SER A 158 -1.48 8.32 -9.63
C SER A 158 -0.52 8.36 -10.81
N MET A 159 -0.93 9.02 -11.89
CA MET A 159 -0.04 9.37 -12.98
C MET A 159 -0.34 10.76 -13.54
N TRP A 160 0.69 11.47 -13.99
CA TRP A 160 0.58 12.75 -14.68
C TRP A 160 1.26 12.68 -16.04
N MET A 161 0.57 13.19 -17.05
CA MET A 161 1.05 13.21 -18.44
C MET A 161 1.48 14.62 -18.82
N PHE A 162 2.75 14.78 -19.16
CA PHE A 162 3.37 16.03 -19.59
C PHE A 162 3.91 15.91 -21.01
N CYS A 163 3.55 16.81 -21.91
CA CYS A 163 3.97 16.76 -23.31
C CYS A 163 5.30 17.47 -23.52
N LEU A 164 6.23 16.85 -24.27
CA LEU A 164 7.50 17.48 -24.64
C LEU A 164 7.30 18.66 -25.59
N ASN A 165 6.32 18.55 -26.47
CA ASN A 165 5.93 19.57 -27.44
C ASN A 165 4.44 19.87 -27.29
N GLY A 166 4.00 21.10 -27.57
CA GLY A 166 2.57 21.44 -27.52
C GLY A 166 2.02 21.64 -26.11
N ASN A 167 0.77 21.25 -25.86
CA ASN A 167 0.12 21.38 -24.55
C ASN A 167 -0.54 20.07 -24.13
N SER A 168 -0.42 19.70 -22.86
CA SER A 168 -1.02 18.47 -22.32
C SER A 168 -2.52 18.58 -22.07
N GLN A 169 -3.15 19.74 -22.24
CA GLN A 169 -4.55 19.98 -21.84
C GLN A 169 -5.57 19.10 -22.58
N ASN A 170 -5.18 18.52 -23.71
CA ASN A 170 -6.03 17.58 -24.44
C ASN A 170 -5.83 16.12 -24.02
N SER A 171 -4.83 15.83 -23.18
CA SER A 171 -4.58 14.48 -22.65
C SER A 171 -5.76 14.06 -21.79
N VAL A 172 -6.07 12.77 -21.81
CA VAL A 172 -7.35 12.27 -21.26
C VAL A 172 -7.08 11.22 -20.20
N CYS A 173 -7.75 11.40 -19.06
CA CYS A 173 -7.93 10.35 -18.09
C CYS A 173 -9.06 9.41 -18.53
N GLN A 174 -8.73 8.17 -18.87
CA GLN A 174 -9.69 7.20 -19.40
C GLN A 174 -10.29 6.29 -18.31
N SER A 175 -9.54 6.02 -17.24
CA SER A 175 -10.03 5.39 -16.01
C SER A 175 -9.48 6.10 -14.78
N GLY A 176 -10.17 5.97 -13.64
CA GLY A 176 -9.84 6.66 -12.40
C GLY A 176 -10.49 8.03 -12.25
N GLU A 177 -10.12 8.74 -11.19
CA GLU A 177 -10.43 10.14 -10.94
C GLU A 177 -9.50 11.04 -11.77
N ASN A 178 -10.09 12.04 -12.45
CA ASN A 178 -9.34 13.05 -13.17
C ASN A 178 -8.93 14.17 -12.21
N LEU A 179 -7.63 14.34 -12.00
CA LEU A 179 -7.06 15.35 -11.11
C LEU A 179 -6.97 16.75 -11.73
N GLY A 180 -7.28 16.86 -13.04
CA GLY A 180 -7.14 18.09 -13.80
C GLY A 180 -5.70 18.42 -14.16
N GLU A 181 -5.47 19.69 -14.50
CA GLU A 181 -4.16 20.24 -14.86
C GLU A 181 -3.42 20.72 -13.62
N SER A 182 -2.17 20.28 -13.47
CA SER A 182 -1.22 20.74 -12.44
C SER A 182 0.09 21.20 -13.08
N SER A 183 1.07 21.58 -12.26
CA SER A 183 2.45 21.80 -12.71
C SER A 183 3.10 20.55 -13.32
N ASP A 184 2.58 19.36 -12.99
CA ASP A 184 3.14 18.06 -13.36
C ASP A 184 2.45 17.46 -14.60
N GLY A 185 1.38 18.09 -15.09
CA GLY A 185 0.64 17.67 -16.29
C GLY A 185 -0.85 17.45 -16.04
N ILE A 186 -1.49 16.63 -16.89
CA ILE A 186 -2.87 16.17 -16.65
C ILE A 186 -2.82 14.88 -15.82
N GLY A 187 -3.44 14.93 -14.64
CA GLY A 187 -3.39 13.84 -13.67
C GLY A 187 -4.58 12.89 -13.71
N CYS A 188 -4.28 11.63 -13.40
CA CYS A 188 -5.23 10.55 -13.16
C CYS A 188 -4.88 9.88 -11.84
N GLN A 189 -5.89 9.35 -11.14
CA GLN A 189 -5.69 8.62 -9.90
C GLN A 189 -6.72 7.52 -9.72
N LEU A 190 -6.35 6.43 -9.04
CA LEU A 190 -7.30 5.49 -8.47
C LEU A 190 -6.80 4.97 -7.12
N GLU A 191 -7.72 4.44 -6.32
CA GLU A 191 -7.41 3.67 -5.11
C GLU A 191 -7.34 2.18 -5.46
N VAL A 192 -6.38 1.47 -4.87
CA VAL A 192 -6.15 0.03 -5.06
C VAL A 192 -6.30 -0.66 -3.71
N ASP A 193 -7.33 -1.49 -3.58
CA ASP A 193 -7.68 -2.19 -2.35
C ASP A 193 -7.59 -3.71 -2.58
N GLY A 194 -6.43 -4.29 -2.26
CA GLY A 194 -6.19 -5.74 -2.25
C GLY A 194 -6.25 -6.49 -3.59
N SER A 195 -6.72 -5.88 -4.69
CA SER A 195 -6.71 -6.48 -6.04
C SER A 195 -5.92 -5.67 -7.05
N THR A 196 -5.50 -6.30 -8.14
CA THR A 196 -4.89 -5.59 -9.26
C THR A 196 -5.87 -4.59 -9.87
N GLU A 197 -5.49 -3.32 -9.90
CA GLU A 197 -6.25 -2.26 -10.55
C GLU A 197 -5.44 -1.62 -11.68
N THR A 198 -6.13 -0.99 -12.64
CA THR A 198 -5.49 -0.41 -13.83
C THR A 198 -5.98 1.01 -14.12
N LEU A 199 -5.02 1.93 -14.15
CA LEU A 199 -5.19 3.32 -14.53
C LEU A 199 -4.90 3.48 -16.03
N LEU A 200 -5.81 4.14 -16.74
CA LEU A 200 -5.76 4.31 -18.19
C LEU A 200 -5.70 5.79 -18.53
N GLY A 201 -4.78 6.15 -19.42
CA GLY A 201 -4.64 7.51 -19.92
C GLY A 201 -4.20 7.54 -21.38
N GLN A 202 -4.30 8.72 -21.97
CA GLN A 202 -3.88 8.94 -23.35
C GLN A 202 -3.19 10.29 -23.47
N PHE A 203 -1.98 10.28 -24.02
CA PHE A 203 -1.24 11.50 -24.37
C PHE A 203 -1.96 12.23 -25.49
N ASN A 204 -2.15 13.54 -25.34
CA ASN A 204 -2.56 14.41 -26.43
C ASN A 204 -2.01 15.81 -26.19
N CYS A 205 -0.99 16.11 -26.97
CA CYS A 205 -0.14 17.27 -26.98
C CYS A 205 -0.68 18.41 -27.86
N GLY A 206 -1.92 18.29 -28.35
CA GLY A 206 -2.69 19.41 -28.87
C GLY A 206 -2.30 19.86 -30.27
N GLY A 207 -2.42 18.94 -31.23
CA GLY A 207 -2.30 19.25 -32.67
C GLY A 207 -0.88 19.18 -33.21
N THR A 208 0.02 18.55 -32.45
CA THR A 208 1.30 18.07 -32.96
C THR A 208 1.11 16.74 -33.70
N ILE A 209 2.15 16.31 -34.40
CA ILE A 209 2.27 14.94 -34.96
C ILE A 209 3.14 14.05 -34.08
N ASP A 210 3.69 14.64 -33.01
CA ASP A 210 4.62 14.01 -32.08
C ASP A 210 4.02 14.24 -30.71
N GLU A 211 3.37 13.20 -30.20
CA GLU A 211 2.68 13.20 -28.92
C GLU A 211 3.58 12.68 -27.79
N SER A 212 4.92 12.73 -27.99
CA SER A 212 5.91 12.33 -26.98
C SER A 212 5.85 13.21 -25.74
N GLY A 213 6.19 12.63 -24.59
CA GLY A 213 6.05 13.26 -23.30
C GLY A 213 6.79 12.54 -22.17
N PHE A 214 6.53 13.02 -20.96
CA PHE A 214 6.89 12.38 -19.71
C PHE A 214 5.64 11.90 -18.99
N LEU A 215 5.71 10.70 -18.44
CA LEU A 215 4.73 10.15 -17.53
C LEU A 215 5.37 10.11 -16.14
N LEU A 216 4.83 10.89 -15.21
CA LEU A 216 5.20 10.83 -13.80
C LEU A 216 4.22 9.90 -13.09
N ILE A 217 4.71 8.90 -12.39
CA ILE A 217 3.92 7.91 -11.66
C ILE A 217 4.19 8.11 -10.17
N HIS A 218 3.15 7.99 -9.36
CA HIS A 218 3.24 8.04 -7.91
C HIS A 218 2.43 6.91 -7.29
N VAL A 219 3.04 6.22 -6.33
CA VAL A 219 2.40 5.22 -5.50
C VAL A 219 2.59 5.62 -4.03
N GLU A 220 1.50 5.69 -3.28
CA GLU A 220 1.54 5.88 -1.83
C GLU A 220 0.54 4.93 -1.16
N LYS A 221 0.74 4.65 0.13
CA LYS A 221 -0.20 3.90 0.96
C LYS A 221 -1.09 4.88 1.73
N THR A 222 -2.41 4.76 1.58
CA THR A 222 -3.38 5.72 2.14
C THR A 222 -3.97 5.28 3.47
N GLU A 223 -4.06 3.98 3.72
CA GLU A 223 -4.50 3.41 5.01
C GLU A 223 -3.39 2.53 5.59
N ARG A 224 -3.13 2.68 6.90
CA ARG A 224 -1.87 2.26 7.55
C ARG A 224 -2.10 1.11 8.54
N TYR A 225 -2.42 -0.07 8.05
CA TYR A 225 -2.23 -1.31 8.82
C TYR A 225 -1.09 -2.08 8.17
N GLY A 226 -0.14 -2.58 8.97
CA GLY A 226 1.06 -3.24 8.45
C GLY A 226 2.07 -2.26 7.82
N ARG A 227 3.32 -2.27 8.30
CA ARG A 227 4.41 -1.49 7.68
C ARG A 227 5.35 -2.41 6.92
N CYS A 228 4.84 -3.13 5.92
CA CYS A 228 5.70 -3.83 4.96
C CYS A 228 4.92 -4.40 3.80
N ASP A 229 4.42 -3.50 2.97
CA ASP A 229 3.69 -3.98 1.81
C ASP A 229 4.59 -3.95 0.60
N SER A 230 4.56 -5.06 -0.12
CA SER A 230 5.16 -5.12 -1.43
C SER A 230 4.08 -5.05 -2.49
N TYR A 231 4.44 -4.51 -3.64
CA TYR A 231 3.56 -4.45 -4.79
C TYR A 231 4.37 -4.69 -6.07
N SER A 232 3.64 -4.90 -7.16
CA SER A 232 4.20 -4.87 -8.51
C SER A 232 3.51 -3.82 -9.34
N LEU A 233 4.30 -3.15 -10.17
CA LEU A 233 3.85 -2.17 -11.13
C LEU A 233 4.06 -2.73 -12.54
N SER A 234 3.09 -2.54 -13.43
CA SER A 234 3.28 -2.81 -14.85
C SER A 234 2.81 -1.65 -15.69
N LEU A 235 3.55 -1.36 -16.75
CA LEU A 235 3.31 -0.26 -17.66
C LEU A 235 3.28 -0.79 -19.09
N SER A 236 2.25 -0.42 -19.85
CA SER A 236 2.19 -0.61 -21.29
C SER A 236 1.93 0.71 -21.99
N VAL A 237 2.68 0.96 -23.08
CA VAL A 237 2.47 2.09 -23.99
C VAL A 237 2.11 1.54 -25.36
N LYS A 238 0.98 2.00 -25.93
CA LYS A 238 0.35 1.43 -27.12
C LYS A 238 -0.20 2.45 -28.10
#